data_AF-A0A936UAV1-F1
#
_entry.id   AF-A0A936UAV1-F1
#
_cell.length_a   1.000
_cell.length_b   1.000
_cell.length_c   1.000
_cell.angle_alpha   90.00
_cell.angle_beta   90.00
_cell.angle_gamma   90.00
#
_symmetry.space_group_name_H-M   'P 1'
#
loop_
_entity.id
_entity.type
_entity.pdbx_description
1 polymer ?
#
loop_
_entity_poly.entity_id
_entity_poly.type
_entity_poly.pdbx_seq_one_letter_code
_entity_poly.pdbx_strand_id
1 'polypeptide(L)' 'MHVTVEDLLPLVAELTREERIRLSQLALQVTGPEKREEAAADAYRNSQIQNHEFVGSEDPLAWDAEGWEDVERTFALGGR' A
#
# COMPACT_ATOMS: atom_id res chain seq x y z
N MET A 1 16.14 17.87 15.71
CA MET A 1 15.13 17.70 16.79
C MET A 1 14.36 16.44 16.45
N HIS A 2 14.59 15.36 17.17
CA HIS A 2 13.93 14.07 16.93
C HIS A 2 12.77 13.99 17.92
N VAL A 3 11.54 13.84 17.43
CA VAL A 3 10.35 13.68 18.26
C VAL A 3 9.96 12.21 18.19
N THR A 4 9.88 11.54 19.33
CA THR A 4 9.46 10.13 19.39
C THR A 4 7.96 10.01 19.69
N VAL A 5 7.42 8.80 19.59
CA VAL A 5 6.02 8.52 19.93
C VAL A 5 5.78 8.78 21.42
N GLU A 6 6.75 8.46 22.29
CA GLU A 6 6.62 8.69 23.73
C GLU A 6 6.49 10.18 24.05
N ASP A 7 7.12 11.05 23.27
CA ASP A 7 7.02 12.50 23.43
C ASP A 7 5.63 13.05 23.02
N LEU A 8 4.92 12.36 22.12
CA LEU A 8 3.63 12.79 21.56
C LEU A 8 2.43 12.31 22.39
N LEU A 9 2.50 11.13 22.99
CA LEU A 9 1.41 10.55 23.78
C LEU A 9 0.87 11.46 24.90
N PRO A 10 1.71 12.12 25.74
CA PRO A 10 1.20 13.01 26.78
C PRO A 10 0.45 14.22 26.20
N LEU A 11 0.88 14.73 25.04
CA LEU A 11 0.20 15.84 24.37
C LEU A 11 -1.19 15.44 23.86
N VAL A 12 -1.31 14.21 23.34
CA VAL A 12 -2.60 13.67 22.91
C VAL A 12 -3.52 13.38 24.11
N ALA A 13 -2.95 13.09 25.27
CA ALA A 13 -3.70 12.83 26.50
C ALA A 13 -4.41 14.09 27.04
N GLU A 14 -3.82 15.28 26.86
CA GLU A 14 -4.40 16.58 27.25
C GLU A 14 -5.54 17.03 26.32
N LEU A 15 -5.67 16.43 25.13
CA LEU A 15 -6.70 16.82 24.16
C LEU A 15 -8.10 16.45 24.65
N THR A 16 -9.05 17.33 24.38
CA THR A 16 -10.48 17.02 24.51
C THR A 16 -10.89 15.92 23.52
N ARG A 17 -12.05 15.30 23.76
CA ARG A 17 -12.57 14.25 22.87
C ARG A 17 -12.74 14.73 21.43
N GLU A 18 -13.20 15.97 21.23
CA GLU A 18 -13.39 16.56 19.90
C GLU A 18 -12.07 16.79 19.17
N GLU A 19 -11.05 17.24 19.88
CA GLU A 19 -9.71 17.44 19.31
C GLU A 19 -9.05 16.12 18.92
N ARG A 20 -9.22 15.05 19.71
CA ARG A 20 -8.74 13.71 19.34
C ARG A 20 -9.43 13.17 18.08
N ILE A 21 -10.72 13.44 17.92
CA ILE A 21 -11.47 13.07 16.71
C ILE A 21 -10.93 13.83 15.50
N ARG A 22 -10.76 15.16 15.61
CA ARG A 22 -10.19 15.97 14.53
C ARG A 22 -8.76 15.53 14.16
N LEU A 23 -7.93 15.23 15.16
CA LEU A 23 -6.57 14.72 14.95
C LEU A 23 -6.59 13.38 14.21
N SER A 24 -7.49 12.47 14.59
CA SER A 24 -7.63 11.16 13.94
C SER A 24 -8.07 11.30 12.49
N GLN A 25 -9.01 12.21 12.20
CA GLN A 25 -9.44 12.53 10.84
C GLN A 25 -8.30 13.11 10.00
N LEU A 26 -7.49 14.01 10.57
CA LEU A 26 -6.35 14.60 9.88
C LEU A 26 -5.26 13.55 9.61
N ALA A 27 -4.97 12.68 10.58
CA ALA A 27 -4.03 11.58 10.41
C ALA A 27 -4.47 10.68 9.25
N LEU A 28 -5.75 10.29 9.21
CA LEU A 28 -6.34 9.50 8.13
C LEU A 28 -6.22 10.18 6.76
N GLN A 29 -6.38 11.50 6.66
CA GLN A 29 -6.19 12.25 5.41
C GLN A 29 -4.73 12.27 4.95
N VAL A 30 -3.78 12.27 5.90
CA VAL A 30 -2.34 12.28 5.59
C VAL A 30 -1.84 10.87 5.24
N THR A 31 -2.39 9.82 5.86
CA THR A 31 -2.01 8.42 5.61
C THR A 31 -2.93 7.70 4.62
N GLY A 32 -3.91 8.41 4.04
CA GLY A 32 -4.89 7.85 3.11
C GLY A 32 -4.24 7.27 1.85
N PRO A 33 -4.93 6.34 1.15
CA PRO A 33 -4.41 5.65 -0.01
C PRO A 33 -3.99 6.61 -1.13
N GLU A 34 -4.68 7.74 -1.28
CA GLU A 34 -4.40 8.73 -2.32
C GLU A 34 -2.96 9.28 -2.24
N LYS A 35 -2.46 9.62 -1.05
CA LYS A 35 -1.08 10.11 -0.88
C LYS A 35 -0.03 9.00 -1.03
N ARG A 36 -0.41 7.75 -0.71
CA ARG A 36 0.46 6.58 -0.88
C ARG A 36 0.56 6.18 -2.35
N GLU A 37 -0.54 6.30 -3.09
CA GLU A 37 -0.60 6.12 -4.55
C GLU A 37 0.19 7.21 -5.27
N GLU A 38 0.12 8.47 -4.83
CA GLU A 38 0.93 9.55 -5.40
C GLU A 38 2.43 9.31 -5.19
N ALA A 39 2.83 8.89 -3.98
CA ALA A 39 4.22 8.53 -3.68
C ALA A 39 4.69 7.29 -4.48
N ALA A 40 3.82 6.29 -4.68
CA ALA A 40 4.12 5.12 -5.50
C ALA A 40 4.19 5.46 -7.00
N ALA A 41 3.30 6.33 -7.48
CA ALA A 41 3.29 6.82 -8.85
C ALA A 41 4.53 7.68 -9.15
N ASP A 42 4.96 8.52 -8.21
CA ASP A 42 6.20 9.28 -8.33
C ASP A 42 7.43 8.36 -8.27
N ALA A 43 7.42 7.33 -7.42
CA ALA A 43 8.49 6.33 -7.39
C ALA A 43 8.58 5.54 -8.72
N TYR A 44 7.45 5.18 -9.31
CA TYR A 44 7.38 4.53 -10.63
C TYR A 44 7.81 5.48 -11.76
N ARG A 45 7.42 6.76 -11.70
CA ARG A 45 7.82 7.76 -12.70
C ARG A 45 9.33 8.06 -12.64
N ASN A 46 9.90 8.03 -11.43
CA ASN A 46 11.31 8.33 -11.20
C ASN A 46 12.21 7.09 -11.23
N SER A 47 11.66 5.87 -11.26
CA SER A 47 12.45 4.69 -11.59
C SER A 47 12.84 4.79 -13.05
N GLN A 48 14.13 4.97 -13.31
CA GLN A 48 14.66 4.82 -14.66
C GLN A 48 14.44 3.37 -15.05
N ILE A 49 13.36 3.11 -15.77
CA ILE A 49 13.14 1.86 -16.48
C ILE A 49 14.38 1.65 -17.35
N GLN A 50 15.27 0.77 -16.92
CA GLN A 50 16.48 0.54 -17.67
C GLN A 50 16.12 -0.35 -18.84
N ASN A 51 16.42 0.09 -20.06
CA ASN A 51 16.08 -0.63 -21.29
C ASN A 51 16.57 -2.09 -21.35
N HIS A 52 17.47 -2.51 -20.46
CA HIS A 52 17.94 -3.89 -20.37
C HIS A 52 17.00 -4.83 -19.61
N GLU A 53 16.04 -4.30 -18.83
CA GLU A 53 15.08 -5.08 -18.03
C GLU A 53 14.02 -5.80 -18.90
N PHE A 54 13.81 -5.30 -20.12
CA PHE A 54 12.93 -5.91 -21.13
C PHE A 54 13.69 -6.68 -22.22
N VAL A 55 15.01 -6.79 -22.11
CA VAL A 55 15.84 -7.58 -23.02
C VAL A 55 16.17 -8.92 -22.35
N GLY A 56 15.12 -9.59 -21.89
CA GLY A 56 15.21 -11.00 -21.50
C GLY A 56 15.14 -11.86 -22.75
N SER A 57 16.06 -12.80 -22.92
CA SER A 57 15.99 -13.85 -23.94
C SER A 57 14.96 -14.94 -23.58
N GLU A 58 14.04 -14.65 -22.66
CA GLU A 58 13.05 -15.59 -22.18
C GLU A 58 11.97 -15.78 -23.24
N ASP A 59 11.59 -17.04 -23.46
CA ASP A 59 10.55 -17.41 -24.41
C ASP A 59 9.23 -16.72 -24.01
N PRO A 60 8.63 -15.89 -24.88
CA PRO A 60 7.36 -15.20 -24.61
C PRO A 60 6.21 -16.15 -24.21
N LEU A 61 6.34 -17.46 -24.48
CA LEU A 61 5.36 -18.50 -24.17
C LEU A 61 5.69 -19.31 -22.91
N ALA A 62 6.75 -18.98 -22.16
CA ALA A 62 7.13 -19.67 -20.92
C ALA A 62 6.27 -19.32 -19.71
N TRP A 63 5.21 -18.52 -19.88
CA TRP A 63 4.22 -18.34 -18.83
C TRP A 63 3.38 -19.62 -18.71
N ASP A 64 3.87 -20.58 -17.94
CA ASP A 64 3.08 -21.74 -17.55
C ASP A 64 1.85 -21.24 -16.78
N ALA A 65 0.68 -21.35 -17.40
CA ALA A 65 -0.60 -20.96 -16.83
C ALA A 65 -1.07 -21.89 -15.69
N GLU A 66 -0.15 -22.66 -15.08
CA GLU A 66 -0.42 -23.50 -13.93
C GLU A 66 -0.63 -22.63 -12.69
N GLY A 67 -1.90 -22.43 -12.32
CA GLY A 67 -2.26 -21.75 -11.09
C GLY A 67 -3.64 -21.10 -11.10
N TRP A 68 -4.25 -20.89 -12.26
CA TRP A 68 -5.60 -20.30 -12.36
C TRP A 68 -6.73 -21.29 -12.04
N GLU A 69 -6.45 -22.59 -12.07
CA GLU A 69 -7.44 -23.65 -11.83
C GLU A 69 -7.84 -23.78 -10.35
N ASP A 70 -6.99 -23.35 -9.41
CA ASP A 70 -7.29 -23.42 -7.97
C ASP A 70 -8.17 -22.27 -7.48
N VAL A 71 -8.23 -21.17 -8.23
CA VAL A 71 -9.12 -20.04 -7.91
C VAL A 71 -10.58 -20.45 -8.14
N GLU A 72 -10.89 -21.20 -9.20
CA GLU A 72 -12.27 -21.64 -9.48
C GLU A 72 -12.80 -22.68 -8.49
N ARG A 73 -11.95 -23.59 -7.97
CA ARG A 73 -12.39 -24.61 -6.99
C ARG A 73 -12.75 -24.04 -5.63
N THR A 74 -12.10 -22.96 -5.19
CA THR A 74 -12.38 -22.36 -3.87
C THR A 74 -13.74 -21.66 -3.84
N PHE A 75 -14.24 -21.15 -4.97
CA PHE A 75 -15.58 -20.55 -5.04
C PHE A 75 -16.72 -21.57 -5.24
N ALA A 76 -16.43 -22.78 -5.72
CA ALA A 76 -17.44 -23.82 -5.96
C ALA A 76 -17.83 -24.63 -4.72
N LEU A 77 -17.04 -24.61 -3.63
CA LEU A 77 -17.29 -25.41 -2.41
C LEU A 77 -17.77 -24.58 -1.21
N GLY A 78 -18.05 -23.29 -1.39
CA GLY A 78 -18.49 -22.37 -0.34
C GLY A 78 -19.98 -21.99 -0.37
N GLY A 79 -20.84 -22.81 -0.99
CA GLY A 79 -22.25 -22.45 -1.23
C GLY A 79 -23.26 -23.54 -0.87
N ARG A 80 -23.55 -23.66 0.43
CA ARG A 80 -24.68 -24.38 1.09
C ARG A 80 -24.88 -25.87 0.79
#